data_AF-A0A920NBE5-F1
#
_entry.id   AF-A0A920NBE5-F1
#
_cell.length_a   1.000
_cell.length_b   1.000
_cell.length_c   1.000
_cell.angle_alpha   90.00
_cell.angle_beta   90.00
_cell.angle_gamma   90.00
#
_symmetry.space_group_name_H-M   'P 1'
#
loop_
_entity.id
_entity.type
_entity.pdbx_description
1 polymer ?
#
loop_
_entity_poly.entity_id
_entity_poly.type
_entity_poly.pdbx_seq_one_letter_code
_entity_poly.pdbx_strand_id
1 'polypeptide(L)' 'MQASRKSPELWSLEDLDIEISQIQNAMTLTELYIPVSDKNCEIIEGESDEDSGRLLALRLREEKII' A
#
# COMPACT_ATOMS: atom_id res chain seq x y z
N MET A 1 4.16 27.02 28.23
CA MET A 1 4.50 25.66 27.76
C MET A 1 5.94 25.34 28.16
N GLN A 2 6.19 24.25 28.88
CA GLN A 2 7.51 23.92 29.46
C GLN A 2 8.40 23.07 28.54
N ALA A 3 7.83 22.20 27.71
CA ALA A 3 8.60 21.32 26.81
C ALA A 3 9.44 22.11 25.79
N SER A 4 8.91 23.21 25.26
CA SER A 4 9.62 24.09 24.32
C SER A 4 10.79 24.85 24.94
N ARG A 5 10.98 24.79 26.27
CA ARG A 5 12.06 25.47 26.99
C ARG A 5 13.18 24.52 27.42
N LYS A 6 13.01 23.20 27.24
CA LYS A 6 14.02 22.20 27.56
C LYS A 6 14.73 21.81 26.27
N SER A 7 16.04 22.00 26.22
CA SER A 7 16.88 21.45 25.16
C SER A 7 17.22 20.01 25.53
N PRO A 8 16.84 19.01 24.72
CA PRO A 8 17.29 17.64 24.94
C PRO A 8 18.79 17.56 24.68
N GLU A 9 19.43 16.61 25.33
CA GLU A 9 20.78 16.22 24.98
C GLU A 9 20.76 15.53 23.61
N LEU A 10 21.70 15.92 22.75
CA LEU A 10 21.87 15.35 21.41
C LEU A 10 23.18 14.58 21.41
N TRP A 11 23.11 13.31 21.02
CA TRP A 11 24.29 12.47 20.83
C TRP A 11 24.52 12.21 19.36
N SER A 12 25.78 12.33 18.95
CA SER A 12 26.32 11.92 17.68
C SER A 12 26.72 10.43 17.72
N LEU A 13 27.19 9.89 16.60
CA LEU A 13 27.72 8.52 16.58
C LEU A 13 29.05 8.44 17.34
N GLU A 14 29.84 9.51 17.26
CA GLU A 14 31.11 9.67 17.95
C GLU A 14 30.92 9.70 19.47
N ASP A 15 29.86 10.34 19.98
CA ASP A 15 29.52 10.34 21.41
C ASP A 15 29.18 8.93 21.95
N LEU A 16 28.92 7.98 21.04
CA LEU A 16 28.57 6.59 21.33
C LEU A 16 29.70 5.60 20.98
N ASP A 17 30.87 6.08 20.59
CA ASP A 17 31.99 5.26 20.09
C ASP A 17 31.60 4.35 18.90
N ILE A 18 30.66 4.81 18.05
CA ILE A 18 30.21 4.09 16.86
C ILE A 18 30.87 4.67 15.62
N GLU A 19 31.61 3.84 14.88
CA GLU A 19 32.12 4.24 13.58
C GLU A 19 31.06 4.10 12.49
N ILE A 20 30.88 5.15 11.69
CA ILE A 20 29.92 5.15 10.57
C ILE A 20 30.20 4.06 9.53
N SER A 21 31.48 3.64 9.42
CA SER A 21 31.94 2.56 8.53
C SER A 21 31.31 1.20 8.86
N GLN A 22 30.89 1.01 10.12
CA GLN A 22 30.24 -0.21 10.62
C GLN A 22 28.73 -0.22 10.35
N ILE A 23 28.16 0.95 10.00
CA ILE A 23 26.74 1.08 9.69
C ILE A 23 26.55 0.82 8.20
N GLN A 24 25.92 -0.31 7.88
CA GLN A 24 25.53 -0.65 6.52
C GLN A 24 24.02 -0.78 6.42
N ASN A 25 23.44 -0.18 5.36
CA ASN A 25 22.03 -0.37 5.08
C ASN A 25 21.80 -1.80 4.61
N ALA A 26 20.89 -2.51 5.28
CA ALA A 26 20.55 -3.87 4.86
C ALA A 26 19.86 -3.94 3.49
N MET A 27 19.21 -2.85 3.07
CA MET A 27 18.52 -2.75 1.78
C MET A 27 18.65 -1.36 1.15
N THR A 28 18.44 -1.29 -0.16
CA THR A 28 18.40 -0.05 -0.94
C THR A 28 17.01 0.14 -1.51
N LEU A 29 16.42 1.31 -1.30
CA LEU A 29 15.18 1.70 -1.96
C LEU A 29 15.48 1.94 -3.45
N THR A 30 15.01 1.05 -4.31
CA THR A 30 15.21 1.17 -5.76
C THR A 30 14.17 2.08 -6.40
N GLU A 31 12.91 1.91 -6.03
CA GLU A 31 11.78 2.63 -6.61
C GLU A 31 10.69 2.87 -5.56
N LEU A 32 9.95 3.97 -5.72
CA LEU A 32 8.81 4.32 -4.90
C LEU A 32 7.73 4.90 -5.82
N TYR A 33 6.52 4.37 -5.73
CA TYR A 33 5.38 4.87 -6.50
C TYR A 33 4.08 4.70 -5.73
N ILE A 34 3.06 5.47 -6.14
CA ILE A 34 1.70 5.37 -5.62
C ILE A 34 0.95 4.34 -6.48
N PRO A 35 0.35 3.29 -5.89
CA PRO A 35 -0.40 2.32 -6.67
C PRO A 35 -1.66 2.96 -7.26
N VAL A 36 -1.87 2.76 -8.56
CA VAL A 36 -3.11 3.14 -9.24
C VAL A 36 -4.00 1.90 -9.32
N SER A 37 -5.22 1.98 -8.81
CA SER A 37 -6.24 0.94 -8.99
C SER A 37 -7.19 1.40 -10.09
N ASP A 38 -7.12 0.74 -11.24
CA ASP A 38 -8.17 0.85 -12.24
C ASP A 38 -9.26 -0.18 -11.91
N LYS A 39 -10.51 0.28 -11.78
CA LYS A 39 -11.67 -0.56 -11.47
C LYS A 39 -12.68 -0.41 -12.59
N ASN A 40 -12.59 -1.31 -13.55
CA ASN A 40 -13.59 -1.45 -14.61
C ASN A 40 -14.72 -2.34 -14.08
N CYS A 41 -15.93 -1.79 -14.02
CA CYS A 41 -17.13 -2.48 -13.57
C CYS A 41 -18.10 -2.58 -14.75
N GLU A 42 -18.59 -3.78 -15.01
CA GLU A 42 -19.67 -4.03 -15.95
C GLU A 42 -20.97 -4.23 -15.16
N ILE A 43 -22.03 -3.51 -15.55
CA ILE A 43 -23.37 -3.71 -15.00
C ILE A 43 -24.18 -4.50 -16.02
N ILE A 44 -24.74 -5.63 -15.57
CA ILE A 44 -25.53 -6.54 -16.40
C ILE A 44 -26.99 -6.38 -16.01
N GLU A 45 -27.82 -6.03 -16.99
CA GLU A 45 -29.26 -5.81 -16.82
C GLU A 45 -30.02 -6.76 -17.75
N GLY A 46 -30.88 -7.58 -17.17
CA GLY A 46 -31.78 -8.50 -17.87
C GLY A 46 -33.23 -8.03 -17.82
N GLU A 47 -34.14 -8.88 -18.28
CA GLU A 47 -35.58 -8.55 -18.32
C GLU A 47 -36.25 -8.64 -16.94
N SER A 48 -35.61 -9.29 -15.97
CA SER A 48 -36.01 -9.37 -14.56
C SER A 48 -34.79 -9.47 -13.64
N ASP A 49 -35.01 -9.40 -12.33
CA ASP A 49 -33.95 -9.60 -11.33
C ASP A 49 -33.33 -11.00 -11.43
N GLU A 50 -34.16 -12.02 -11.67
CA GLU A 50 -33.70 -13.40 -11.87
C GLU A 50 -32.86 -13.55 -13.14
N ASP A 51 -33.28 -12.90 -14.24
CA ASP A 51 -32.55 -12.96 -15.50
C ASP A 51 -31.21 -12.21 -15.41
N SER A 52 -31.18 -11.05 -14.73
CA SER A 52 -29.95 -10.31 -14.44
C SER A 52 -28.96 -11.16 -13.65
N GLY A 53 -29.44 -11.88 -12.64
CA GLY A 53 -28.62 -12.81 -11.86
C GLY A 53 -28.07 -13.98 -12.70
N ARG A 54 -28.88 -14.53 -13.60
CA ARG A 54 -28.46 -15.59 -14.54
C ARG A 54 -27.37 -15.10 -15.49
N LEU A 55 -27.55 -13.93 -16.09
CA LEU A 55 -26.58 -13.33 -17.01
C LEU A 55 -25.27 -13.00 -16.31
N LEU A 56 -25.33 -12.49 -15.08
CA LEU A 56 -24.16 -12.27 -14.23
C LEU A 56 -23.38 -13.56 -13.98
N ALA A 57 -24.06 -14.63 -13.56
CA ALA A 57 -23.40 -15.90 -13.29
C ALA A 57 -22.72 -16.49 -14.55
N LEU A 58 -23.32 -16.32 -15.73
CA LEU A 58 -22.71 -16.74 -16.99
C LEU A 58 -21.42 -15.95 -17.27
N ARG A 59 -21.44 -14.62 -17.14
CA ARG A 59 -20.26 -13.78 -17.35
C ARG A 59 -19.13 -14.07 -16.37
N LEU A 60 -19.45 -14.25 -15.09
CA LEU A 60 -18.43 -14.60 -14.08
C LEU A 60 -17.76 -15.95 -14.38
N ARG A 61 -18.50 -16.91 -14.96
CA ARG A 61 -17.94 -18.20 -15.37
C ARG A 61 -17.05 -18.09 -16.61
N GLU A 62 -17.41 -17.25 -17.57
CA GLU A 62 -16.57 -16.95 -18.74
C GLU A 62 -15.22 -16.35 -18.31
N GLU A 63 -15.25 -15.44 -17.35
CA GLU A 63 -14.07 -14.80 -16.74
C GLU A 63 -13.35 -15.67 -15.70
N LYS A 64 -13.88 -16.87 -15.39
CA LYS A 64 -13.32 -17.82 -14.41
C LYS A 64 -13.17 -17.25 -12.99
N ILE A 65 -14.06 -16.35 -12.61
CA ILE A 65 -14.18 -15.82 -11.24
C ILE A 65 -14.94 -16.84 -10.36
N ILE A 66 -15.83 -17.63 -10.98
CA ILE A 66 -16.58 -18.74 -10.37
C ILE A 66 -16.55 -20.01 -11.24
#